data_AF-A0A833Z1T0-F1
#
_entry.id   AF-A0A833Z1T0-F1
#
_cell.length_a   1.000
_cell.length_b   1.000
_cell.length_c   1.000
_cell.angle_alpha   90.00
_cell.angle_beta   90.00
_cell.angle_gamma   90.00
#
_symmetry.space_group_name_H-M   'P 1'
#
loop_
_entity.id
_entity.type
_entity.pdbx_description
1 polymer ?
#
loop_
_entity_poly.entity_id
_entity_poly.type
_entity_poly.pdbx_seq_one_letter_code
_entity_poly.pdbx_strand_id
1 'polypeptide(L)'
;MGEAEVGGGGAAGDKGPGEAATSPAEETVVWSPEVEVCLFHAMLGHKPVGVNRHFHMICIRDKFSQNIGRQVPSKVIWDHLSTMYDMQALHESEILPFPNPERNFVLPEEIIQEVREGKVVIEEEMKEEMKEDMDPHNGADDAWGK
;
A
#
# COMPACT_ATOMS: atom_id res chain seq x y z
N MET A 1 8.30 -49.82 -41.13
CA MET A 1 7.41 -49.29 -40.09
C MET A 1 8.25 -49.14 -38.82
N GLY A 2 8.39 -47.91 -38.32
CA GLY A 2 9.16 -47.58 -37.12
C GLY A 2 10.45 -46.83 -37.42
N GLU A 3 10.34 -45.54 -37.67
CA GLU A 3 11.44 -44.56 -37.73
C GLU A 3 11.88 -44.20 -36.30
N ALA A 4 13.18 -44.01 -36.06
CA ALA A 4 13.67 -43.13 -34.99
C ALA A 4 15.12 -42.73 -35.29
N GLU A 5 15.38 -41.44 -35.12
CA GLU A 5 16.41 -40.62 -35.73
C GLU A 5 17.84 -40.78 -35.18
N VAL A 6 18.76 -40.40 -36.08
CA VAL A 6 20.14 -39.96 -35.87
C VAL A 6 20.13 -38.71 -34.96
N GLY A 7 21.05 -38.53 -34.03
CA GLY A 7 22.41 -38.08 -34.31
C GLY A 7 22.89 -37.20 -33.14
N GLY A 8 24.15 -37.34 -32.78
CA GLY A 8 24.73 -36.69 -31.61
C GLY A 8 25.37 -35.33 -31.86
N GLY A 9 25.86 -34.74 -30.78
CA GLY A 9 26.96 -33.77 -30.80
C GLY A 9 26.73 -32.52 -29.97
N GLY A 10 27.66 -32.23 -29.06
CA GLY A 10 28.06 -30.85 -28.76
C GLY A 10 27.92 -30.39 -27.31
N ALA A 11 29.07 -30.27 -26.65
CA ALA A 11 29.31 -29.71 -25.31
C ALA A 11 28.97 -28.22 -25.16
N ALA A 12 28.68 -27.78 -23.93
CA ALA A 12 29.51 -26.84 -23.15
C ALA A 12 28.72 -26.36 -21.92
N GLY A 13 29.32 -26.45 -20.73
CA GLY A 13 28.79 -25.79 -19.55
C GLY A 13 29.08 -24.29 -19.58
N ASP A 14 28.22 -23.50 -18.94
CA ASP A 14 28.64 -22.28 -18.26
C ASP A 14 27.65 -21.92 -17.14
N LYS A 15 28.23 -21.30 -16.11
CA LYS A 15 27.70 -20.98 -14.79
C LYS A 15 26.39 -20.16 -14.79
N GLY A 16 25.60 -20.35 -13.73
CA GLY A 16 24.70 -19.30 -13.25
C GLY A 16 25.46 -18.00 -12.93
N PRO A 17 24.77 -16.85 -12.87
CA PRO A 17 23.97 -16.51 -11.69
C PRO A 17 22.58 -15.97 -12.10
N GLY A 18 21.51 -16.27 -11.38
CA GLY A 18 21.30 -15.63 -10.08
C GLY A 18 20.92 -14.16 -10.27
N GLU A 19 19.82 -13.88 -10.96
CA GLU A 19 19.15 -12.57 -10.84
C GLU A 19 18.49 -12.51 -9.47
N ALA A 20 19.29 -12.16 -8.48
CA ALA A 20 18.81 -11.52 -7.27
C ALA A 20 18.13 -10.22 -7.71
N ALA A 21 16.81 -10.30 -7.91
CA ALA A 21 15.96 -9.13 -7.84
C ALA A 21 16.31 -8.42 -6.53
N THR A 22 16.78 -7.19 -6.69
CA THR A 22 17.33 -6.37 -5.61
C THR A 22 16.27 -6.26 -4.52
N SER A 23 16.46 -6.96 -3.41
CA SER A 23 15.88 -6.49 -2.16
C SER A 23 16.55 -5.14 -1.93
N PRO A 24 15.81 -4.02 -1.79
CA PRO A 24 16.45 -2.86 -1.19
C PRO A 24 16.84 -3.37 0.18
N ALA A 25 18.14 -3.55 0.41
CA ALA A 25 18.62 -3.68 1.76
C ALA A 25 18.07 -2.44 2.46
N GLU A 26 17.05 -2.61 3.31
CA GLU A 26 16.65 -1.59 4.25
C GLU A 26 17.92 -1.30 5.02
N GLU A 27 18.62 -0.28 4.60
CA GLU A 27 19.94 0.03 5.11
C GLU A 27 19.66 0.51 6.54
N THR A 28 19.85 -0.42 7.47
CA THR A 28 19.43 -0.28 8.85
C THR A 28 20.13 0.93 9.43
N VAL A 29 19.35 1.85 10.00
CA VAL A 29 19.93 3.01 10.68
C VAL A 29 20.66 2.47 11.91
N VAL A 30 21.97 2.74 12.01
CA VAL A 30 22.74 2.43 13.21
C VAL A 30 22.39 3.46 14.27
N TRP A 31 21.66 3.05 15.29
CA TRP A 31 21.26 3.90 16.41
C TRP A 31 22.42 4.08 17.39
N SER A 32 23.36 4.96 17.04
CA SER A 32 24.35 5.48 18.00
C SER A 32 23.73 6.62 18.82
N PRO A 33 24.24 6.90 20.02
CA PRO A 33 23.73 8.01 20.84
C PRO A 33 23.72 9.35 20.09
N GLU A 34 24.67 9.59 19.19
CA GLU A 34 24.73 10.80 18.36
C GLU A 34 23.58 10.87 17.35
N VAL A 35 23.23 9.74 16.75
CA VAL A 35 22.07 9.63 15.84
C VAL A 35 20.76 9.82 16.60
N GLU A 36 20.65 9.25 17.80
CA GLU A 36 19.48 9.44 18.66
C GLU A 36 19.32 10.90 19.09
N VAL A 37 20.42 11.60 19.41
CA VAL A 37 20.39 13.05 19.67
C VAL A 37 19.82 13.81 18.46
N CYS A 38 20.23 13.46 17.24
CA CYS A 38 19.66 14.04 16.02
C CYS A 38 18.15 13.75 15.87
N LEU A 39 17.71 12.54 16.25
CA LEU A 39 16.30 12.16 16.26
C LEU A 39 15.51 12.99 17.28
N PHE A 40 15.99 13.07 18.53
CA PHE A 40 15.30 13.82 19.58
C PHE A 40 15.23 15.31 19.26
N HIS A 41 16.26 15.87 18.63
CA HIS A 41 16.23 17.23 18.13
C HIS A 41 15.16 17.43 17.03
N ALA A 42 15.02 16.46 16.13
CA ALA A 42 13.98 16.47 15.10
C ALA A 42 12.56 16.28 15.67
N MET A 43 12.43 15.64 16.84
CA MET A 43 11.15 15.44 17.54
C MET A 43 10.71 16.66 18.36
N LEU A 44 11.57 17.66 18.58
CA LEU A 44 11.19 18.86 19.32
C LEU A 44 10.02 19.58 18.61
N GLY A 45 8.88 19.69 19.30
CA GLY A 45 7.67 20.30 18.77
C GLY A 45 6.83 19.39 17.86
N HIS A 46 7.22 18.13 17.67
CA HIS A 46 6.46 17.15 16.90
C HIS A 46 6.10 15.94 17.77
N LYS A 47 4.83 15.56 17.79
CA LYS A 47 4.37 14.41 18.56
C LYS A 47 4.25 13.17 17.67
N PRO A 48 5.06 12.11 17.88
CA PRO A 48 5.01 10.88 17.07
C PRO A 48 3.76 10.02 17.36
N VAL A 49 2.89 10.47 18.26
CA VAL A 49 1.65 9.84 18.73
C VAL A 49 0.48 10.85 18.69
N GLY A 50 -0.72 10.40 19.08
CA GLY A 50 -1.96 11.18 18.97
C GLY A 50 -2.60 11.15 17.58
N VAL A 51 -3.62 11.99 17.38
CA VAL A 51 -4.47 12.01 16.16
C VAL A 51 -3.70 12.34 14.89
N ASN A 52 -2.71 13.21 14.98
CA ASN A 52 -1.92 13.68 13.82
C ASN A 52 -0.56 12.97 13.71
N ARG A 53 -0.42 11.76 14.30
CA ARG A 53 0.86 11.05 14.38
C ARG A 53 1.55 10.87 13.03
N HIS A 54 0.79 10.64 11.96
CA HIS A 54 1.34 10.42 10.62
C HIS A 54 1.94 11.71 10.03
N PHE A 55 1.26 12.85 10.19
CA PHE A 55 1.76 14.13 9.72
C PHE A 55 2.99 14.57 10.51
N HIS A 56 2.96 14.42 11.83
CA HIS A 56 4.12 14.70 12.66
C HIS A 56 5.31 13.78 12.32
N MET A 57 5.07 12.50 12.05
CA MET A 57 6.14 11.60 11.65
C MET A 57 6.76 11.96 10.30
N ILE A 58 5.98 12.49 9.35
CA ILE A 58 6.53 13.04 8.11
C ILE A 58 7.49 14.19 8.42
N CYS A 59 7.09 15.14 9.28
CA CYS A 59 7.95 16.25 9.69
C CYS A 59 9.22 15.79 10.42
N ILE A 60 9.09 14.82 11.35
CA ILE A 60 10.21 14.25 12.09
C ILE A 60 11.17 13.56 11.12
N ARG A 61 10.65 12.70 10.23
CA ARG A 61 11.44 11.99 9.21
C ARG A 61 12.23 12.95 8.34
N ASP A 62 11.59 14.01 7.85
CA ASP A 62 12.23 14.96 6.94
C ASP A 62 13.35 15.73 7.65
N LYS A 63 13.09 16.21 8.88
CA LYS A 63 14.12 16.84 9.72
C LYS A 63 15.26 15.89 10.07
N PHE A 64 14.93 14.67 10.48
CA PHE A 64 15.92 13.67 10.86
C PHE A 64 16.81 13.29 9.67
N SER A 65 16.20 13.07 8.49
CA SER A 65 16.91 12.74 7.26
C SER A 65 17.87 13.87 6.82
N GLN A 66 17.48 15.13 7.04
CA GLN A 66 18.36 16.28 6.81
C GLN A 66 19.54 16.31 7.79
N ASN A 67 19.29 16.04 9.08
CA ASN A 67 20.32 16.09 10.12
C ASN A 67 21.41 15.03 9.92
N ILE A 68 21.04 13.82 9.48
CA ILE A 68 21.99 12.72 9.23
C ILE A 68 22.51 12.69 7.77
N GLY A 69 21.96 13.53 6.89
CA GLY A 69 22.34 13.60 5.47
C GLY A 69 21.93 12.36 4.65
N ARG A 70 20.94 11.60 5.13
CA ARG A 70 20.51 10.32 4.54
C ARG A 70 18.99 10.17 4.64
N GLN A 71 18.35 9.65 3.60
CA GLN A 71 16.92 9.35 3.63
C GLN A 71 16.63 8.17 4.56
N VAL A 72 15.70 8.38 5.48
CA VAL A 72 15.26 7.34 6.43
C VAL A 72 13.78 7.09 6.25
N PRO A 73 13.32 5.83 6.12
CA PRO A 73 11.89 5.54 6.08
C PRO A 73 11.23 5.79 7.44
N SER A 74 10.02 6.34 7.44
CA SER A 74 9.25 6.63 8.67
C SER A 74 9.05 5.41 9.56
N LYS A 75 8.94 4.21 8.95
CA LYS A 75 8.77 2.96 9.69
C LYS A 75 9.93 2.67 10.63
N VAL A 76 11.18 2.87 10.18
CA VAL A 76 12.38 2.64 11.01
C VAL A 76 12.42 3.56 12.23
N ILE A 77 11.91 4.80 12.10
CA ILE A 77 11.82 5.75 13.21
C ILE A 77 10.76 5.28 14.22
N TRP A 78 9.58 4.87 13.76
CA TRP A 78 8.54 4.31 14.63
C TRP A 78 9.01 3.04 15.33
N ASP A 79 9.63 2.13 14.59
CA ASP A 79 10.17 0.87 15.11
C ASP A 79 11.19 1.17 16.22
N HIS A 80 12.14 2.09 16.00
CA HIS A 80 13.08 2.49 17.04
C HIS A 80 12.40 3.11 18.27
N LEU A 81 11.46 4.04 18.06
CA LEU A 81 10.71 4.65 19.16
C LEU A 81 9.93 3.62 19.98
N SER A 82 9.38 2.59 19.34
CA SER A 82 8.68 1.49 20.01
C SER A 82 9.59 0.59 20.86
N THR A 83 10.90 0.59 20.62
CA THR A 83 11.85 -0.14 21.48
C THR A 83 12.15 0.60 22.79
N MET A 84 12.05 1.94 22.77
CA MET A 84 12.39 2.80 23.92
C MET A 84 11.16 3.29 24.70
N TYR A 85 10.00 3.41 24.03
CA TYR A 85 8.79 3.97 24.58
C TYR A 85 7.59 3.05 24.37
N ASP A 86 6.68 3.04 25.34
CA ASP A 86 5.35 2.46 25.17
C ASP A 86 4.49 3.39 24.30
N MET A 87 4.52 3.16 22.99
CA MET A 87 3.82 3.97 21.99
C MET A 87 2.29 3.88 22.13
N GLN A 88 1.77 2.77 22.63
CA GLN A 88 0.33 2.57 22.80
C GLN A 88 -0.18 3.42 23.95
N ALA A 89 0.46 3.31 25.13
CA ALA A 89 0.10 4.12 26.29
C ALA A 89 0.24 5.62 25.99
N LEU A 90 1.30 6.02 25.27
CA LEU A 90 1.49 7.41 24.84
C LEU A 90 0.39 7.88 23.89
N HIS A 91 -0.03 7.04 22.93
CA HIS A 91 -1.11 7.38 22.01
C HIS A 91 -2.45 7.56 22.71
N GLU A 92 -2.77 6.73 23.70
CA GLU A 92 -4.00 6.84 24.50
C GLU A 92 -3.98 8.03 25.46
N SER A 93 -2.81 8.41 25.96
CA SER A 93 -2.64 9.55 26.87
C SER A 93 -2.78 10.92 26.20
N GLU A 94 -2.66 10.97 24.86
CA GLU A 94 -2.73 12.21 24.11
C GLU A 94 -4.17 12.71 24.05
N ILE A 95 -4.40 13.87 24.66
CA ILE A 95 -5.69 14.56 24.62
C ILE A 95 -6.02 15.00 23.18
N LEU A 96 -7.29 14.85 22.80
CA LEU A 96 -7.76 15.31 21.50
C LEU A 96 -7.64 16.85 21.44
N PRO A 97 -6.97 17.41 20.41
CA PRO A 97 -6.76 18.85 20.31
C PRO A 97 -8.05 19.62 19.99
N PHE A 98 -9.11 18.90 19.62
CA PHE A 98 -10.45 19.44 19.40
C PHE A 98 -11.43 18.86 20.43
N PRO A 99 -12.49 19.61 20.79
CA PRO A 99 -13.53 19.10 21.67
C PRO A 99 -14.18 17.86 21.06
N ASN A 100 -13.94 16.69 21.65
CA ASN A 100 -14.59 15.44 21.26
C ASN A 100 -15.43 14.91 22.43
N PRO A 101 -16.61 15.50 22.68
CA PRO A 101 -17.52 14.98 23.70
C PRO A 101 -18.04 13.61 23.26
N GLU A 102 -18.08 12.65 24.19
CA GLU A 102 -18.76 11.38 23.97
C GLU A 102 -20.24 11.63 23.68
N ARG A 103 -20.73 11.13 22.55
CA ARG A 103 -22.14 11.21 22.14
C ARG A 103 -22.54 9.89 21.54
N ASN A 104 -23.81 9.52 21.72
CA ASN A 104 -24.38 8.38 21.04
C ASN A 104 -24.24 8.59 19.52
N PHE A 105 -23.74 7.57 18.85
CA PHE A 105 -23.70 7.57 17.39
C PHE A 105 -25.13 7.69 16.86
N VAL A 106 -25.37 8.72 16.05
CA VAL A 106 -26.61 8.90 15.29
C VAL A 106 -26.20 8.88 13.83
N LEU A 107 -26.73 7.90 13.09
CA LEU A 107 -26.52 7.85 11.64
C LEU A 107 -27.31 9.00 11.01
N PRO A 108 -26.70 9.85 10.16
CA PRO A 108 -27.42 10.90 9.45
C PRO A 108 -28.61 10.35 8.66
N GLU A 109 -29.74 11.07 8.70
CA GLU A 109 -31.00 10.61 8.08
C GLU A 109 -30.85 10.44 6.56
N GLU A 110 -29.93 11.18 5.95
CA GLU A 110 -29.61 11.09 4.52
C GLU A 110 -29.13 9.68 4.16
N ILE A 111 -28.25 9.09 4.99
CA ILE A 111 -27.73 7.73 4.78
C ILE A 111 -28.83 6.70 5.05
N ILE A 112 -29.65 6.92 6.07
CA ILE A 112 -30.79 6.05 6.38
C ILE A 112 -31.79 6.03 5.21
N GLN A 113 -32.08 7.20 4.65
CA GLN A 113 -33.01 7.37 3.54
C GLN A 113 -32.46 6.73 2.26
N GLU A 114 -31.17 6.89 1.94
CA GLU A 114 -30.53 6.27 0.78
C GLU A 114 -30.65 4.74 0.78
N VAL A 115 -30.42 4.10 1.93
CA VAL A 115 -30.58 2.65 2.10
C VAL A 115 -32.05 2.24 2.04
N ARG A 116 -32.95 2.99 2.69
CA ARG A 116 -34.39 2.70 2.70
C ARG A 116 -35.04 2.86 1.33
N GLU A 117 -34.57 3.81 0.53
CA GLU A 117 -35.03 4.05 -0.84
C GLU A 117 -34.43 3.07 -1.86
N GLY A 118 -33.58 2.13 -1.42
CA GLY A 118 -33.01 1.10 -2.29
C GLY A 118 -32.02 1.65 -3.32
N LYS A 119 -31.46 2.86 -3.10
CA LYS A 119 -30.46 3.49 -3.97
C LYS A 119 -29.04 3.04 -3.66
N VAL A 120 -28.87 1.87 -3.04
CA VAL A 120 -27.55 1.27 -2.91
C VAL A 120 -27.16 0.77 -4.30
N VAL A 121 -26.31 1.52 -4.99
CA VAL A 121 -25.67 1.08 -6.24
C VAL A 121 -24.66 -0.02 -5.86
N ILE A 122 -25.18 -1.22 -5.61
CA ILE A 122 -24.39 -2.44 -5.48
C ILE A 122 -24.14 -2.97 -6.89
N GLU A 123 -22.97 -2.61 -7.44
CA GLU A 123 -22.20 -3.42 -8.40
C GLU A 123 -22.98 -4.10 -9.56
N GLU A 124 -23.96 -3.44 -10.19
CA GLU A 124 -24.51 -3.92 -11.47
C GLU A 124 -23.72 -3.42 -12.70
N GLU A 125 -22.66 -2.62 -12.51
CA GLU A 125 -21.83 -2.10 -13.60
C GLU A 125 -20.86 -3.13 -14.25
N MET A 126 -20.71 -4.35 -13.71
CA MET A 126 -19.77 -5.34 -14.27
C MET A 126 -20.41 -6.41 -15.18
N LYS A 127 -21.74 -6.42 -15.36
CA LYS A 127 -22.43 -7.49 -16.10
C LYS A 127 -23.02 -7.09 -17.45
N GLU A 128 -23.09 -5.81 -17.78
CA GLU A 128 -23.68 -5.36 -19.04
C GLU A 128 -22.71 -5.45 -20.25
N GLU A 129 -21.40 -5.46 -20.01
CA GLU A 129 -20.39 -5.46 -21.10
C GLU A 129 -20.25 -6.81 -21.83
N MET A 130 -20.76 -7.91 -21.27
CA MET A 130 -20.63 -9.26 -21.87
C MET A 130 -21.85 -9.66 -22.72
N LYS A 131 -22.89 -8.82 -22.82
CA LYS A 131 -24.14 -9.17 -23.53
C LYS A 131 -24.22 -8.59 -24.95
N GLU A 132 -23.37 -7.62 -25.30
CA GLU A 132 -23.45 -6.96 -26.61
C GLU A 132 -22.83 -7.79 -27.76
N ASP A 133 -22.03 -8.83 -27.47
CA ASP A 133 -21.33 -9.63 -28.50
C ASP A 133 -22.03 -10.93 -28.95
N MET A 134 -23.33 -11.09 -28.68
CA MET A 134 -24.06 -12.30 -29.08
C MET A 134 -25.47 -11.99 -29.61
N ASP A 135 -25.55 -11.43 -30.82
CA ASP A 135 -26.78 -11.44 -31.63
C ASP A 135 -26.73 -12.56 -32.69
N PRO A 136 -27.61 -13.57 -32.59
CA PRO A 136 -27.82 -14.57 -33.63
C PRO A 136 -29.16 -14.32 -34.35
N HIS A 137 -29.14 -13.69 -35.52
CA HIS A 137 -30.19 -13.84 -36.53
C HIS A 137 -29.58 -13.69 -37.94
N ASN A 138 -29.20 -14.79 -38.60
CA ASN A 138 -30.06 -15.66 -39.42
C ASN A 138 -30.74 -14.94 -40.61
N GLY A 139 -30.32 -15.30 -41.82
CA GLY A 139 -31.15 -15.18 -43.04
C GLY A 139 -30.55 -14.36 -44.18
N ALA A 140 -29.62 -14.95 -44.93
CA ALA A 140 -29.38 -14.56 -46.32
C ALA A 140 -28.97 -15.81 -47.13
N ASP A 141 -29.98 -16.61 -47.43
CA ASP A 141 -29.94 -17.62 -48.49
C ASP A 141 -30.07 -16.88 -49.84
N ASP A 142 -29.25 -17.32 -50.80
CA ASP A 142 -29.37 -17.15 -52.25
C ASP A 142 -29.45 -15.77 -52.91
N ALA A 143 -28.44 -15.44 -53.73
CA ALA A 143 -28.65 -15.24 -55.18
C ALA A 143 -27.33 -14.96 -55.92
N TRP A 144 -27.05 -15.81 -56.90
CA TRP A 144 -26.01 -15.68 -57.89
C TRP A 144 -26.23 -14.51 -58.86
N GLY A 145 -25.12 -13.88 -59.28
CA GLY A 145 -24.88 -13.52 -60.68
C GLY A 145 -25.26 -12.11 -61.14
N LYS A 146 -24.26 -11.27 -61.41
CA LYS A 146 -23.76 -10.97 -62.77
C LYS A 146 -22.61 -9.96 -62.69
#